data_AF-A0A3D0NPN6-F1
#
_entry.id   AF-A0A3D0NPN6-F1
#
_cell.length_a   1.000
_cell.length_b   1.000
_cell.length_c   1.000
_cell.angle_alpha   90.00
_cell.angle_beta   90.00
_cell.angle_gamma   90.00
#
_symmetry.space_group_name_H-M   'P 1'
#
loop_
_entity.id
_entity.type
_entity.pdbx_description
1 polymer ?
#
loop_
_entity_poly.entity_id
_entity_poly.type
_entity_poly.pdbx_seq_one_letter_code
_entity_poly.pdbx_strand_id
1 'polypeptide(L)' 'MIAITGLSAIGAGALHFAHANSVLSFIVAALALATLASLVGRSVEALGDRLGPSATGVLQSALGNLPELF' A
#
# COMPACT_ATOMS: atom_id res chain seq x y z
N MET A 1 0.32 11.77 0.65
CA MET A 1 0.34 10.29 0.58
C MET A 1 1.22 9.76 -0.53
N ILE A 2 0.97 10.08 -1.82
CA ILE A 2 1.80 9.58 -2.94
C ILE A 2 3.30 9.82 -2.72
N ALA A 3 3.69 11.03 -2.33
CA ALA A 3 5.08 11.35 -2.02
C ALA A 3 5.66 10.51 -0.86
N ILE A 4 4.86 10.28 0.20
CA ILE A 4 5.27 9.46 1.34
C ILE A 4 5.48 8.03 0.88
N THR A 5 4.50 7.45 0.17
CA THR A 5 4.57 6.10 -0.39
C THR A 5 5.79 5.92 -1.28
N GLY A 6 6.01 6.86 -2.22
CA GLY A 6 7.17 6.83 -3.12
C GLY A 6 8.49 6.90 -2.37
N LEU A 7 8.64 7.85 -1.44
CA LEU A 7 9.85 8.01 -0.63
C LEU A 7 10.13 6.77 0.24
N SER A 8 9.12 6.24 0.91
CA SER A 8 9.26 5.03 1.73
C SER A 8 9.57 3.79 0.90
N ALA A 9 9.00 3.66 -0.31
CA ALA A 9 9.28 2.53 -1.20
C ALA A 9 10.72 2.57 -1.73
N ILE A 10 11.19 3.75 -2.16
CA ILE A 10 12.58 3.95 -2.56
C ILE A 10 13.51 3.69 -1.38
N GLY A 11 13.17 4.19 -0.19
CA GLY A 11 13.94 3.96 1.04
C GLY A 11 14.02 2.47 1.40
N ALA A 12 12.90 1.74 1.34
CA ALA A 12 12.86 0.30 1.59
C ALA A 12 13.73 -0.47 0.60
N GLY A 13 13.66 -0.13 -0.69
CA GLY A 13 14.51 -0.74 -1.72
C GLY A 13 16.00 -0.46 -1.47
N ALA A 14 16.36 0.79 -1.19
CA ALA A 14 17.74 1.16 -0.90
C ALA A 14 18.29 0.40 0.33
N LEU A 15 17.51 0.30 1.41
CA LEU A 15 17.87 -0.43 2.62
C LEU A 15 18.05 -1.93 2.37
N HIS A 16 17.20 -2.50 1.50
CA HIS A 16 17.31 -3.91 1.10
C HIS A 16 18.62 -4.18 0.34
N PHE A 17 18.96 -3.37 -0.68
CA PHE A 17 20.19 -3.56 -1.45
C PHE A 17 21.46 -3.22 -0.64
N ALA A 18 21.36 -2.27 0.30
CA ALA A 18 22.46 -1.92 1.20
C ALA A 18 22.69 -2.95 2.32
N HIS A 19 21.88 -4.01 2.40
CA HIS A 19 21.93 -4.99 3.51
C HIS A 19 21.87 -4.31 4.88
N ALA A 20 21.05 -3.27 4.99
CA ALA A 20 20.90 -2.49 6.21
C ALA A 20 20.23 -3.32 7.32
N ASN A 21 20.24 -2.77 8.54
CA ASN A 21 19.63 -3.41 9.71
C ASN A 21 18.21 -3.91 9.42
N SER A 22 17.93 -5.17 9.79
CA SER A 22 16.68 -5.86 9.47
C SER A 22 15.44 -5.17 10.06
N VAL A 23 15.53 -4.64 11.29
CA VAL A 23 14.42 -3.95 11.95
C VAL A 23 14.11 -2.63 11.24
N LEU A 24 15.15 -1.88 10.86
CA LEU A 24 14.98 -0.61 10.16
C LEU A 24 14.39 -0.82 8.76
N SER A 25 14.90 -1.81 8.02
CA SER A 25 14.35 -2.22 6.72
C SER A 25 12.88 -2.64 6.82
N PHE A 26 12.52 -3.40 7.86
CA PHE A 26 11.14 -3.82 8.12
C PHE A 26 10.21 -2.63 8.36
N ILE A 27 10.58 -1.70 9.24
CA ILE A 27 9.73 -0.54 9.58
C ILE A 27 9.49 0.33 8.33
N VAL A 28 10.53 0.58 7.54
CA VAL A 28 10.42 1.42 6.33
C VAL A 28 9.58 0.72 5.25
N ALA A 29 9.73 -0.59 5.08
CA ALA A 29 8.89 -1.38 4.18
C ALA A 29 7.42 -1.42 4.64
N ALA A 30 7.17 -1.62 5.93
CA ALA A 30 5.82 -1.61 6.50
C ALA A 30 5.11 -0.26 6.27
N LEU A 31 5.84 0.85 6.45
CA LEU A 31 5.31 2.19 6.16
C LEU A 31 4.99 2.38 4.67
N ALA A 32 5.85 1.86 3.78
CA ALA A 32 5.59 1.87 2.34
C ALA A 32 4.31 1.11 1.98
N LEU A 33 4.14 -0.10 2.52
CA LEU A 33 2.96 -0.93 2.27
C LEU A 33 1.68 -0.31 2.84
N ALA A 34 1.71 0.19 4.08
CA ALA A 34 0.54 0.81 4.71
C ALA A 34 0.03 2.03 3.93
N THR A 35 0.95 2.89 3.51
CA THR A 35 0.58 4.07 2.72
C THR A 35 0.16 3.72 1.29
N LEU A 36 0.74 2.68 0.68
CA LEU A 36 0.30 2.16 -0.61
C LEU A 36 -1.13 1.59 -0.52
N ALA A 37 -1.43 0.78 0.50
CA ALA A 37 -2.75 0.20 0.71
C ALA A 37 -3.83 1.27 0.87
N SER A 38 -3.57 2.30 1.68
CA SER A 38 -4.50 3.42 1.83
C SER A 38 -4.68 4.23 0.53
N LEU A 39 -3.63 4.39 -0.29
CA LEU A 39 -3.75 5.04 -1.59
C LEU A 39 -4.59 4.22 -2.58
N VAL A 40 -4.39 2.90 -2.60
CA VAL A 40 -5.16 1.97 -3.43
C VAL A 40 -6.63 1.97 -3.02
N GLY A 41 -6.93 1.91 -1.72
CA GLY A 41 -8.30 1.99 -1.20
C GLY A 41 -9.04 3.24 -1.67
N ARG A 42 -8.41 4.41 -1.61
CA ARG A 42 -8.99 5.69 -2.09
C ARG A 42 -9.19 5.71 -3.60
N SER A 43 -8.27 5.11 -4.35
CA SER A 43 -8.36 5.02 -5.81
C SER A 43 -9.53 4.13 -6.24
N VAL A 44 -9.77 3.08 -5.47
CA VAL A 44 -10.89 2.16 -5.64
C VAL A 44 -12.23 2.77 -5.26
N GLU A 45 -12.27 3.53 -4.17
CA GLU A 45 -13.47 4.28 -3.79
C GLU A 45 -13.88 5.26 -4.89
N ALA A 46 -12.91 6.02 -5.44
CA ALA A 46 -13.13 6.92 -6.58
C ALA A 46 -13.54 6.19 -7.88
N LEU A 47 -13.09 4.94 -8.06
CA LEU A 47 -13.52 4.10 -9.17
C LEU A 47 -14.93 3.54 -8.94
N GLY A 48 -15.28 3.23 -7.69
CA GLY A 48 -16.60 2.76 -7.27
C GLY A 48 -17.72 3.75 -7.58
N ASP A 49 -17.45 5.04 -7.42
CA ASP A 49 -18.37 6.12 -7.83
C ASP A 49 -18.72 6.06 -9.33
N ARG A 50 -17.89 5.42 -10.15
CA ARG A 50 -18.10 5.25 -11.60
C ARG A 50 -18.62 3.87 -12.01
N LEU A 51 -18.36 2.83 -11.21
CA LEU A 51 -18.70 1.44 -11.53
C LEU A 51 -19.99 0.94 -10.86
N GLY A 52 -20.53 1.70 -9.90
CA GLY A 52 -21.74 1.36 -9.17
C GLY A 52 -21.51 0.39 -7.98
N PRO A 53 -22.46 0.29 -7.04
CA PRO A 53 -22.23 -0.24 -5.69
C PRO A 53 -21.74 -1.69 -5.62
N SER A 54 -22.13 -2.52 -6.59
CA SER A 54 -21.81 -3.95 -6.62
C SER A 54 -20.33 -4.22 -6.94
N ALA A 55 -19.72 -3.43 -7.83
CA ALA A 55 -18.31 -3.57 -8.18
C ALA A 55 -17.39 -3.05 -7.06
N THR A 56 -17.81 -2.02 -6.34
CA THR A 56 -17.05 -1.43 -5.23
C THR A 56 -16.92 -2.37 -4.04
N GLY A 57 -17.98 -3.12 -3.70
CA GLY A 57 -17.97 -4.07 -2.58
C GLY A 57 -16.96 -5.23 -2.79
N VAL A 58 -16.85 -5.74 -4.02
CA VAL A 58 -15.87 -6.79 -4.36
C VAL A 58 -14.44 -6.25 -4.27
N LEU A 59 -14.21 -5.05 -4.82
CA LEU A 59 -12.90 -4.40 -4.79
C LEU A 59 -12.48 -4.07 -3.35
N GLN A 60 -13.40 -3.59 -2.52
CA GLN A 60 -13.12 -3.26 -1.13
C GLN A 60 -12.88 -4.52 -0.28
N SER A 61 -13.60 -5.61 -0.52
CA SER A 61 -13.35 -6.89 0.15
C SER A 61 -11.98 -7.47 -0.20
N ALA A 62 -11.55 -7.36 -1.47
CA ALA A 62 -10.24 -7.85 -1.90
C ALA A 62 -9.09 -6.98 -1.39
N LEU A 63 -9.26 -5.66 -1.40
CA LEU A 63 -8.21 -4.70 -1.01
C LEU A 63 -8.14 -4.43 0.50
N GLY A 64 -9.26 -4.53 1.21
CA GLY A 64 -9.28 -4.42 2.67
C GLY A 64 -8.52 -5.57 3.34
N ASN A 65 -8.56 -6.76 2.74
CA ASN A 65 -7.83 -7.94 3.22
C ASN A 65 -6.42 -8.08 2.63
N LEU A 66 -6.00 -7.16 1.75
CA LEU A 66 -4.70 -7.24 1.07
C LEU A 66 -3.53 -7.37 2.06
N PRO A 67 -3.46 -6.61 3.18
CA PRO A 67 -2.37 -6.75 4.15
C PRO A 67 -2.28 -8.12 4.82
N GLU A 68 -3.38 -8.88 4.88
CA GLU A 68 -3.44 -10.22 5.49
C GLU A 68 -3.01 -11.33 4.51
N LEU A 69 -2.93 -11.01 3.20
CA LEU A 69 -2.47 -11.92 2.15
C LEU A 69 -0.95 -11.83 1.90
N PHE A 70 -0.22 -10.94 2.58
CA PHE A 70 1.24 -10.79 2.45
C PHE A 70 1.98 -11.16 3.73
#